data_AF-C7DEU7-F1
#
_entry.id   AF-C7DEU7-F1
#
_cell.length_a   1.000
_cell.length_b   1.000
_cell.length_c   1.000
_cell.angle_alpha   90.00
_cell.angle_beta   90.00
_cell.angle_gamma   90.00
#
_symmetry.space_group_name_H-M   'P 1'
#
loop_
_entity.id
_entity.type
_entity.pdbx_description
1 polymer ?
#
loop_
_entity_poly.entity_id
_entity_poly.type
_entity_poly.pdbx_seq_one_letter_code
_entity_poly.pdbx_strand_id
1 'polypeptide(L)' 'MFLSEVDLAIKDLPLATDHQTTLERLHFIKGSALNLGFTELASLCEPNNQDGQAVKPADVEACYLTSKTTFFADPRSA' A
#
# COMPACT_ATOMS: atom_id res chain seq x y z
N MET A 1 -5.07 -8.09 12.38
CA MET A 1 -5.39 -8.86 11.15
C MET A 1 -4.97 -8.08 9.91
N PHE A 2 -5.33 -6.80 9.80
CA PHE A 2 -5.02 -5.94 8.64
C PHE A 2 -3.54 -5.79 8.25
N LEU A 3 -2.61 -5.72 9.21
CA LEU A 3 -1.19 -5.50 8.88
C LEU A 3 -0.58 -6.67 8.09
N SER A 4 -0.91 -7.92 8.49
CA SER A 4 -0.44 -9.14 7.82
C SER A 4 -1.07 -9.32 6.44
N GLU A 5 -2.31 -8.87 6.25
CA GLU A 5 -2.97 -8.87 4.94
C GLU A 5 -2.32 -7.86 3.98
N VAL A 6 -1.94 -6.68 4.48
CA VAL A 6 -1.17 -5.71 3.70
C VAL A 6 0.22 -6.27 3.36
N ASP A 7 0.92 -6.88 4.32
CA ASP A 7 2.22 -7.52 4.07
C ASP A 7 2.14 -8.52 2.91
N LEU A 8 1.09 -9.35 2.86
CA LEU A 8 0.88 -10.30 1.77
C LEU A 8 0.56 -9.60 0.46
N ALA A 9 -0.37 -8.63 0.47
CA ALA A 9 -0.75 -7.90 -0.74
C ALA A 9 0.43 -7.12 -1.36
N ILE A 10 1.31 -6.54 -0.54
CA ILE A 10 2.53 -5.85 -1.00
C ILE A 10 3.50 -6.84 -1.65
N LYS A 11 3.72 -8.01 -1.04
CA LYS A 11 4.58 -9.06 -1.61
C LYS A 11 4.03 -9.63 -2.91
N ASP A 12 2.71 -9.73 -3.02
CA ASP A 12 2.07 -10.27 -4.20
C ASP A 12 2.01 -9.25 -5.33
N LEU A 13 1.94 -7.94 -5.05
CA LEU A 13 1.77 -6.86 -6.03
C LEU A 13 2.68 -7.00 -7.29
N PRO A 14 3.99 -7.30 -7.19
CA PRO A 14 4.87 -7.50 -8.36
C PRO A 14 4.51 -8.71 -9.23
N LEU A 15 3.75 -9.68 -8.71
CA LEU A 15 3.29 -10.87 -9.43
C LEU A 15 2.08 -10.60 -10.34
N ALA A 16 1.54 -9.37 -10.35
CA ALA A 16 0.42 -9.00 -11.21
C ALA A 16 0.92 -8.89 -12.65
N THR A 17 0.37 -9.72 -13.54
CA THR A 17 0.81 -9.76 -14.95
C THR A 17 0.00 -8.84 -15.86
N ASP A 18 -1.12 -8.32 -15.38
CA ASP A 18 -2.02 -7.45 -16.13
C ASP A 18 -2.46 -6.22 -15.32
N HIS A 19 -2.96 -5.22 -16.04
CA HIS A 19 -3.35 -3.94 -15.47
C HIS A 19 -4.54 -4.05 -14.50
N GLN A 20 -5.51 -4.91 -14.80
CA GLN A 20 -6.72 -5.08 -13.99
C GLN A 20 -6.37 -5.68 -12.62
N THR A 21 -5.58 -6.77 -12.61
CA THR A 21 -5.08 -7.39 -11.37
C THR A 21 -4.24 -6.42 -10.55
N THR A 22 -3.45 -5.58 -11.21
CA THR A 22 -2.66 -4.53 -10.53
C THR A 22 -3.58 -3.52 -9.84
N LEU A 23 -4.60 -3.02 -10.53
CA LEU A 23 -5.57 -2.07 -9.97
C LEU A 23 -6.36 -2.64 -8.79
N GLU A 24 -6.80 -3.90 -8.89
CA GLU A 24 -7.52 -4.56 -7.80
C GLU A 24 -6.66 -4.70 -6.54
N ARG A 25 -5.38 -5.06 -6.71
CA ARG A 25 -4.42 -5.13 -5.61
C ARG A 25 -4.13 -3.77 -5.01
N LEU A 26 -3.93 -2.74 -5.82
CA LEU A 26 -3.76 -1.36 -5.35
C LEU A 26 -5.00 -0.89 -4.57
N HIS A 27 -6.20 -1.21 -5.05
CA HIS A 27 -7.44 -0.88 -4.35
C HIS A 27 -7.55 -1.59 -2.98
N PHE A 28 -7.17 -2.86 -2.92
CA PHE A 28 -7.12 -3.62 -1.67
C PHE A 28 -6.10 -3.01 -0.68
N ILE A 29 -4.87 -2.73 -1.15
CA ILE A 29 -3.82 -2.13 -0.32
C ILE A 29 -4.27 -0.76 0.19
N LYS A 30 -4.91 0.06 -0.65
CA LYS A 30 -5.48 1.36 -0.27
C LYS A 30 -6.49 1.24 0.86
N GLY A 31 -7.47 0.35 0.74
CA GLY A 31 -8.51 0.16 1.76
C GLY A 31 -7.90 -0.24 3.12
N SER A 32 -6.96 -1.17 3.09
CA SER A 32 -6.26 -1.62 4.29
C SER A 32 -5.33 -0.54 4.88
N ALA A 33 -4.65 0.23 4.03
CA ALA A 33 -3.82 1.37 4.44
C ALA A 33 -4.65 2.43 5.18
N LEU A 34 -5.84 2.77 4.68
CA LEU A 34 -6.74 3.71 5.35
C LEU A 34 -7.18 3.21 6.73
N ASN A 35 -7.50 1.92 6.86
CA ASN A 35 -7.88 1.32 8.14
C ASN A 35 -6.73 1.33 9.16
N LEU A 36 -5.49 1.32 8.71
CA LEU A 36 -4.27 1.41 9.54
C LEU A 36 -3.80 2.85 9.78
N GLY A 37 -4.43 3.84 9.12
CA GLY A 37 -4.00 5.25 9.17
C GLY A 37 -2.78 5.56 8.29
N PHE A 38 -2.40 4.69 7.37
CA PHE A 38 -1.27 4.89 6.45
C PHE A 38 -1.70 5.76 5.26
N THR A 39 -1.93 7.05 5.53
CA THR A 39 -2.50 7.99 4.56
C THR A 39 -1.63 8.21 3.31
N GLU A 40 -0.31 8.26 3.46
CA GLU A 40 0.61 8.37 2.33
C GLU A 40 0.55 7.14 1.41
N LEU A 41 0.53 5.94 2.00
CA LEU A 41 0.39 4.69 1.25
C LEU A 41 -0.95 4.62 0.53
N ALA A 42 -2.03 5.03 1.20
CA ALA A 42 -3.35 5.07 0.58
C ALA A 42 -3.40 6.04 -0.61
N SER A 43 -2.74 7.20 -0.51
CA SER A 43 -2.63 8.17 -1.60
C SER A 43 -1.81 7.63 -2.77
N LEU A 44 -0.72 6.90 -2.49
CA LEU A 44 0.14 6.31 -3.51
C LEU A 44 -0.60 5.26 -4.35
N CYS A 45 -1.54 4.54 -3.74
CA CYS A 45 -2.37 3.54 -4.40
C CYS A 45 -3.57 4.11 -5.16
N GLU A 46 -3.75 5.44 -5.22
CA GLU A 46 -4.82 6.05 -6.00
C GLU A 46 -4.59 5.89 -7.51
N PRO A 47 -5.59 5.48 -8.30
CA PRO A 47 -5.48 5.41 -9.76
C PRO A 47 -5.22 6.78 -10.41
N ASN A 48 -5.60 7.86 -9.73
CA ASN A 48 -5.44 9.24 -10.18
C ASN A 48 -4.22 9.93 -9.55
N ASN A 49 -3.18 9.16 -9.18
CA ASN A 49 -2.01 9.75 -8.56
C ASN A 49 -1.44 10.88 -9.44
N GLN A 50 -0.98 11.97 -8.81
CA GLN A 50 -0.91 13.31 -9.41
C GLN A 50 -0.07 13.41 -10.69
N ASP A 51 0.80 12.42 -10.94
CA ASP A 51 1.71 12.39 -12.07
C ASP A 51 1.16 11.60 -13.29
N GLY A 52 -0.01 10.97 -13.19
CA GLY A 52 -0.59 10.13 -14.26
C GLY A 52 0.28 8.93 -14.64
N GLN A 53 1.31 8.65 -13.85
CA GLN A 53 2.24 7.54 -14.07
C GLN A 53 1.67 6.26 -13.44
N ALA A 54 1.94 5.14 -14.09
CA ALA A 54 1.64 3.83 -13.52
C ALA A 54 2.40 3.66 -12.20
N VAL A 55 1.67 3.35 -11.13
CA VAL A 55 2.22 3.07 -9.81
C VAL A 55 3.14 1.86 -9.91
N LYS A 56 4.41 2.01 -9.49
CA LYS A 56 5.37 0.90 -9.51
C LYS A 56 5.27 0.13 -8.19
N PRO A 57 5.25 -1.22 -8.22
CA PRO A 57 5.21 -2.02 -7.00
C PRO A 57 6.32 -1.69 -6.00
N ALA A 58 7.52 -1.36 -6.47
CA ALA A 58 8.65 -0.98 -5.62
C ALA A 58 8.42 0.32 -4.83
N ASP A 59 7.73 1.31 -5.43
CA ASP A 59 7.42 2.58 -4.76
C ASP A 59 6.40 2.33 -3.63
N VAL A 60 5.43 1.45 -3.89
CA VAL A 60 4.40 1.03 -2.91
C VAL A 60 5.04 0.29 -1.73
N GLU A 61 5.97 -0.63 -2.00
CA GLU A 61 6.69 -1.37 -0.96
C GLU A 61 7.53 -0.43 -0.08
N ALA A 62 8.28 0.51 -0.68
CA ALA A 62 9.08 1.47 0.06
C ALA A 62 8.22 2.38 0.97
N CYS A 63 7.09 2.86 0.46
CA CYS A 63 6.14 3.66 1.23
C CYS A 63 5.51 2.86 2.38
N TYR A 64 5.15 1.59 2.14
CA TYR A 64 4.62 0.69 3.16
C TYR A 64 5.62 0.45 4.29
N LEU A 65 6.89 0.17 3.96
CA LEU A 65 7.93 -0.04 4.98
C LEU A 65 8.10 1.20 5.87
N THR A 66 8.12 2.40 5.27
CA THR A 66 8.20 3.67 6.02
C THR A 66 6.99 3.88 6.94
N SER A 67 5.79 3.62 6.42
CA SER A 67 4.54 3.70 7.19
C SER A 67 4.53 2.72 8.36
N LYS A 68 4.98 1.48 8.11
CA LYS A 68 5.06 0.41 9.11
C LYS A 68 6.06 0.72 10.21
N THR A 69 7.26 1.21 9.87
CA THR A 69 8.24 1.65 10.86
C THR A 69 7.69 2.76 11.74
N THR A 70 7.00 3.73 11.15
CA THR A 70 6.37 4.84 11.89
C THR A 70 5.27 4.34 12.83
N PHE A 71 4.42 3.41 12.35
CA PHE A 71 3.35 2.81 13.14
C PHE A 71 3.87 2.09 14.40
N PHE A 72 4.96 1.34 14.29
CA PHE A 72 5.56 0.65 15.44
C PHE A 72 6.40 1.56 16.34
N ALA A 73 6.80 2.74 15.85
CA ALA A 73 7.52 3.73 16.64
C ALA A 73 6.58 4.63 17.47
N ASP A 74 5.28 4.68 17.16
CA ASP A 74 4.31 5.45 17.95
C ASP A 74 3.82 4.64 19.17
N PRO A 75 4.11 5.08 20.41
CA PRO A 75 3.69 4.40 21.63
C PRO A 75 2.17 4.40 21.87
N ARG A 76 1.38 5.12 21.06
CA ARG A 76 -0.09 5.13 21.12
C ARG A 76 -0.75 4.12 20.18
N SER A 77 0.04 3.46 19.34
CA SER A 77 -0.42 2.47 18.36
C SER A 77 -0.25 1.03 18.83
N ALA A 78 0.32 0.82 20.03
CA ALA A 78 0.53 -0.47 20.68
C ALA A 78 -0.58 -0.83 21.67
#